data_AF-A0A925QAG1-F1
#
_entry.id   AF-A0A925QAG1-F1
#
_cell.length_a   1.000
_cell.length_b   1.000
_cell.length_c   1.000
_cell.angle_alpha   90.00
_cell.angle_beta   90.00
_cell.angle_gamma   90.00
#
_symmetry.space_group_name_H-M   'P 1'
#
loop_
_entity.id
_entity.type
_entity.pdbx_description
1 polymer ?
#
loop_
_entity_poly.entity_id
_entity_poly.type
_entity_poly.pdbx_seq_one_letter_code
_entity_poly.pdbx_strand_id
1 'polypeptide(L)'
;MTGLRILITCEALENRGGTELYVRDVALSLLRLGQAPVVYASRLGKIANEIRDLTIPVIDDLDALGSTPDLIFGQHHLPTMTALLHFADVPAIYVCHDWYGHNGFAPRFPRILRFVAVDVTCRDRLLYEDGIEESHVRLLPNSVDLNRFERRPPLPVAPRRALIFGNYTPENPHLAALRRVCAKRGIQLDVVGERMNNAVARPEETLKDYDIVFAKGRAALEALAVGAAVIIYSGVRFLGPMVRADDVERLLPLNFGIRAMSDALAPQELALRVEGELDRYDHLDAARATEIARARAGQAAAMHTIVELCEEVVAEYEQQKTKLDPRSEGPAAAAYLSRLQSLHAHLNLQHQSMQESTVAKLNSRLEKSPRLAGVLRPLLRPLARLFSG
;
A
#
# COMPACT_ATOMS: atom_id res chain seq x y z
N MET A 1 19.98 -18.19 -21.78
CA MET A 1 18.53 -17.96 -21.97
C MET A 1 18.24 -16.57 -21.45
N THR A 2 17.58 -15.73 -22.23
CA THR A 2 17.16 -14.39 -21.79
C THR A 2 15.97 -14.55 -20.86
N GLY A 3 15.95 -13.86 -19.71
CA GLY A 3 14.78 -13.86 -18.82
C GLY A 3 13.55 -13.23 -19.47
N LEU A 4 12.38 -13.39 -18.84
CA LEU A 4 11.12 -12.85 -19.30
C LEU A 4 11.16 -11.32 -19.38
N ARG A 5 10.56 -10.77 -20.42
CA ARG A 5 10.28 -9.33 -20.56
C ARG A 5 8.97 -9.04 -19.84
N ILE A 6 9.05 -8.35 -18.71
CA ILE A 6 7.91 -8.15 -17.82
C ILE A 6 7.54 -6.66 -17.83
N LEU A 7 6.34 -6.34 -18.32
CA LEU A 7 5.78 -5.00 -18.26
C LEU A 7 5.04 -4.81 -16.93
N ILE A 8 5.58 -4.02 -16.02
CA ILE A 8 4.97 -3.70 -14.73
C ILE A 8 4.14 -2.43 -14.89
N THR A 9 2.84 -2.47 -14.59
CA THR A 9 1.96 -1.30 -14.76
C THR A 9 1.69 -0.61 -13.42
N CYS A 10 1.74 0.72 -13.40
CA CYS A 10 1.38 1.53 -12.22
C CYS A 10 0.55 2.74 -12.65
N GLU A 11 -0.34 3.24 -11.79
CA GLU A 11 -1.15 4.41 -12.12
C GLU A 11 -0.28 5.68 -12.17
N ALA A 12 0.60 5.84 -11.18
CA ALA A 12 1.51 6.97 -11.09
C ALA A 12 2.82 6.54 -10.42
N LEU A 13 3.89 7.30 -10.65
CA LEU A 13 5.20 7.17 -10.01
C LEU A 13 5.71 8.54 -9.53
N GLU A 14 4.77 9.44 -9.19
CA GLU A 14 5.04 10.82 -8.81
C GLU A 14 5.57 10.92 -7.36
N ASN A 15 4.93 10.19 -6.46
CA ASN A 15 5.09 10.30 -5.01
C ASN A 15 5.48 8.95 -4.36
N ARG A 16 5.92 9.02 -3.11
CA ARG A 16 6.30 7.86 -2.28
C ARG A 16 5.06 7.21 -1.65
N GLY A 17 4.24 6.59 -2.48
CA GLY A 17 3.14 5.74 -2.04
C GLY A 17 3.53 4.27 -1.89
N GLY A 18 2.60 3.47 -1.34
CA GLY A 18 2.84 2.05 -1.08
C GLY A 18 3.07 1.24 -2.36
N THR A 19 2.21 1.45 -3.37
CA THR A 19 2.27 0.72 -4.64
C THR A 19 3.48 1.15 -5.48
N GLU A 20 3.83 2.43 -5.47
CA GLU A 20 5.00 2.96 -6.19
C GLU A 20 6.30 2.37 -5.65
N LEU A 21 6.42 2.27 -4.32
CA LEU A 21 7.56 1.61 -3.68
C LEU A 21 7.57 0.10 -3.91
N TYR A 22 6.39 -0.54 -3.94
CA TYR A 22 6.25 -1.95 -4.30
C TYR A 22 6.74 -2.20 -5.74
N VAL A 23 6.29 -1.39 -6.71
CA VAL A 23 6.73 -1.46 -8.12
C VAL A 23 8.24 -1.31 -8.23
N ARG A 24 8.82 -0.30 -7.56
CA ARG A 24 10.27 -0.07 -7.56
C ARG A 24 11.03 -1.31 -7.08
N ASP A 25 10.59 -1.90 -5.96
CA ASP A 25 11.29 -3.03 -5.33
C ASP A 25 11.10 -4.34 -6.11
N VAL A 26 9.93 -4.57 -6.70
CA VAL A 26 9.68 -5.69 -7.61
C VAL A 26 10.54 -5.56 -8.86
N ALA A 27 10.55 -4.39 -9.51
CA ALA A 27 11.33 -4.16 -10.71
C ALA A 27 12.83 -4.39 -10.47
N LEU A 28 13.38 -3.86 -9.37
CA LEU A 28 14.77 -4.09 -8.98
C LEU A 28 15.07 -5.58 -8.72
N SER A 29 14.15 -6.28 -8.06
CA SER A 29 14.33 -7.71 -7.76
C SER A 29 14.28 -8.57 -9.00
N LEU A 30 13.36 -8.29 -9.92
CA LEU A 30 13.26 -8.97 -11.21
C LEU A 30 14.54 -8.78 -12.04
N LEU A 31 15.07 -7.55 -12.09
CA LEU A 31 16.35 -7.28 -12.74
C LEU A 31 17.50 -8.11 -12.13
N ARG A 32 17.58 -8.17 -10.79
CA ARG A 32 18.59 -8.97 -10.08
C ARG A 32 18.45 -10.47 -10.32
N LEU A 33 17.23 -10.96 -10.57
CA LEU A 33 16.92 -12.35 -10.91
C LEU A 33 17.07 -12.64 -12.41
N GLY A 34 17.65 -11.73 -13.19
CA GLY A 34 17.96 -11.94 -14.61
C GLY A 34 16.77 -11.77 -15.56
N GLN A 35 15.65 -11.23 -15.07
CA GLN A 35 14.49 -10.85 -15.89
C GLN A 35 14.71 -9.47 -16.53
N ALA A 36 13.88 -9.12 -17.52
CA ALA A 36 13.92 -7.83 -18.22
C ALA A 36 12.67 -7.00 -17.89
N PRO A 37 12.63 -6.33 -16.72
CA PRO A 37 11.49 -5.50 -16.34
C PRO A 37 11.47 -4.17 -17.10
N VAL A 38 10.27 -3.71 -17.47
CA VAL A 38 9.98 -2.34 -17.91
C VAL A 38 8.80 -1.84 -17.10
N VAL A 39 8.85 -0.60 -16.63
CA VAL A 39 7.75 -0.01 -15.86
C VAL A 39 6.97 0.97 -16.71
N TYR A 40 5.65 0.81 -16.76
CA TYR A 40 4.71 1.72 -17.42
C TYR A 40 3.85 2.45 -16.40
N ALA A 41 3.79 3.77 -16.48
CA ALA A 41 2.86 4.58 -15.70
C ALA A 41 2.47 5.86 -16.45
N SER A 42 1.22 6.31 -16.31
CA SER A 42 0.73 7.50 -17.01
C SER A 42 1.25 8.82 -16.44
N ARG A 43 1.76 8.80 -15.20
CA ARG A 43 2.32 9.97 -14.52
C ARG A 43 3.66 9.62 -13.91
N LEU A 44 4.71 10.31 -14.34
CA LEU A 44 6.08 10.07 -13.93
C LEU A 44 6.55 11.17 -12.97
N GLY A 45 7.37 10.78 -11.99
CA GLY A 45 8.02 11.75 -11.11
C GLY A 45 9.16 11.11 -10.32
N LYS A 46 9.21 11.37 -9.01
CA LYS A 46 10.38 11.02 -8.18
C LYS A 46 10.70 9.53 -8.21
N ILE A 47 9.68 8.67 -8.11
CA ILE A 47 9.89 7.22 -8.13
C ILE A 47 10.27 6.73 -9.53
N ALA A 48 9.73 7.32 -10.58
CA ALA A 48 10.15 7.00 -11.95
C ALA A 48 11.65 7.26 -12.16
N ASN A 49 12.16 8.38 -11.64
CA ASN A 49 13.59 8.69 -11.70
C ASN A 49 14.42 7.69 -10.87
N GLU A 50 13.99 7.34 -9.65
CA GLU A 50 14.66 6.32 -8.84
C GLU A 50 14.74 4.96 -9.56
N ILE A 51 13.69 4.55 -10.27
CA ILE A 51 13.68 3.29 -11.03
C ILE A 51 14.65 3.39 -12.23
N ARG A 52 14.70 4.53 -12.92
CA ARG A 52 15.65 4.76 -14.03
C ARG A 52 17.10 4.77 -13.57
N ASP A 53 17.39 5.33 -12.38
CA ASP A 53 18.72 5.33 -11.79
C ASP A 53 19.20 3.90 -11.46
N LEU A 54 18.27 2.96 -11.28
CA LEU A 54 18.53 1.52 -11.16
C LEU A 54 18.69 0.83 -12.52
N THR A 55 18.79 1.58 -13.62
CA THR A 55 18.93 1.12 -15.01
C THR A 55 17.71 0.42 -15.60
N ILE A 56 16.54 0.57 -14.97
CA ILE A 56 15.28 -0.05 -15.41
C ILE A 56 14.52 0.96 -16.28
N PRO A 57 14.13 0.60 -17.52
CA PRO A 57 13.34 1.49 -18.37
C PRO A 57 11.99 1.83 -17.74
N VAL A 58 11.64 3.12 -17.76
CA VAL A 58 10.32 3.63 -17.35
C VAL A 58 9.72 4.43 -18.49
N ILE A 59 8.52 4.05 -18.91
CA ILE A 59 7.78 4.63 -20.04
C ILE A 59 6.41 5.12 -19.58
N ASP A 60 5.91 6.16 -20.25
CA ASP A 60 4.54 6.69 -20.14
C ASP A 60 3.73 6.51 -21.42
N ASP A 61 4.37 5.98 -22.46
CA ASP A 61 3.76 5.62 -23.73
C ASP A 61 4.14 4.16 -24.08
N LEU A 62 3.12 3.34 -24.36
CA LEU A 62 3.32 1.93 -24.71
C LEU A 62 3.92 1.77 -26.12
N ASP A 63 3.71 2.73 -27.03
CA ASP A 63 4.32 2.74 -28.36
C ASP A 63 5.86 2.90 -28.30
N ALA A 64 6.40 3.38 -27.17
CA ALA A 64 7.84 3.49 -26.95
C ALA A 64 8.51 2.12 -26.72
N LEU A 65 7.74 1.06 -26.48
CA LEU A 65 8.29 -0.26 -26.21
C LEU A 65 8.68 -0.98 -27.51
N GLY A 66 9.99 -1.05 -27.80
CA GLY A 66 10.51 -1.64 -29.04
C GLY A 66 10.33 -3.16 -29.21
N SER A 67 9.76 -3.86 -28.21
CA SER A 67 9.43 -5.29 -28.32
C SER A 67 8.26 -5.65 -27.42
N THR A 68 7.36 -6.50 -27.90
CA THR A 68 6.23 -7.02 -27.10
C THR A 68 6.71 -7.69 -25.82
N PRO A 69 6.12 -7.39 -24.64
CA PRO A 69 6.48 -8.07 -23.40
C PRO A 69 5.99 -9.53 -23.41
N ASP A 70 6.62 -10.38 -22.62
CA ASP A 70 6.18 -11.76 -22.43
C ASP A 70 5.04 -11.86 -21.40
N LEU A 71 4.97 -10.89 -20.48
CA LEU A 71 3.96 -10.82 -19.42
C LEU A 71 3.66 -9.37 -19.01
N ILE A 72 2.40 -9.09 -18.69
CA ILE A 72 1.97 -7.88 -17.98
C ILE A 72 1.80 -8.18 -16.47
N PHE A 73 2.55 -7.48 -15.62
CA PHE A 73 2.45 -7.57 -14.15
C PHE A 73 1.73 -6.33 -13.60
N GLY A 74 0.40 -6.40 -13.54
CA GLY A 74 -0.47 -5.25 -13.34
C GLY A 74 -0.74 -4.88 -11.89
N GLN A 75 -0.54 -3.62 -11.50
CA GLN A 75 -0.79 -3.15 -10.11
C GLN A 75 -2.09 -2.36 -9.94
N HIS A 76 -2.56 -1.69 -11.00
CA HIS A 76 -3.79 -0.89 -11.00
C HIS A 76 -4.60 -1.19 -12.26
N HIS A 77 -5.93 -1.18 -12.16
CA HIS A 77 -6.80 -1.68 -13.24
C HIS A 77 -6.68 -0.87 -14.54
N LEU A 78 -6.62 0.47 -14.47
CA LEU A 78 -6.51 1.33 -15.66
C LEU A 78 -5.26 1.03 -16.49
N PRO A 79 -4.03 1.18 -15.97
CA PRO A 79 -2.83 0.94 -16.77
C PRO A 79 -2.67 -0.54 -17.15
N THR A 80 -3.20 -1.48 -16.36
CA THR A 80 -3.24 -2.90 -16.72
C THR A 80 -4.13 -3.15 -17.94
N MET A 81 -5.35 -2.61 -17.94
CA MET A 81 -6.26 -2.74 -19.07
C MET A 81 -5.76 -2.00 -20.31
N THR A 82 -5.13 -0.84 -20.15
CA THR A 82 -4.46 -0.15 -21.27
C THR A 82 -3.39 -1.02 -21.89
N ALA A 83 -2.51 -1.63 -21.09
CA ALA A 83 -1.47 -2.54 -21.58
C ALA A 83 -2.06 -3.79 -22.25
N LEU A 84 -3.07 -4.41 -21.66
CA LEU A 84 -3.75 -5.57 -22.26
C LEU A 84 -4.38 -5.23 -23.61
N LEU A 85 -5.07 -4.09 -23.73
CA LEU A 85 -5.70 -3.71 -24.99
C LEU A 85 -4.70 -3.25 -26.06
N HIS A 86 -3.50 -2.83 -25.65
CA HIS A 86 -2.42 -2.48 -26.56
C HIS A 86 -1.66 -3.73 -27.06
N PHE A 87 -1.37 -4.70 -26.19
CA PHE A 87 -0.67 -5.94 -26.54
C PHE A 87 -1.62 -7.15 -26.62
N ALA A 88 -2.06 -7.48 -27.83
CA ALA A 88 -3.13 -8.47 -28.11
C ALA A 88 -2.82 -9.91 -27.65
N ASP A 89 -1.56 -10.33 -27.60
CA ASP A 89 -1.16 -11.73 -27.31
C ASP A 89 -0.30 -11.86 -26.05
N VAL A 90 -0.53 -11.01 -25.04
CA VAL A 90 0.26 -11.01 -23.79
C VAL A 90 -0.62 -11.38 -22.59
N PRO A 91 -0.25 -12.41 -21.81
CA PRO A 91 -0.95 -12.76 -20.58
C PRO A 91 -0.61 -11.78 -19.45
N ALA A 92 -1.45 -11.78 -18.42
CA ALA A 92 -1.30 -10.89 -17.29
C ALA A 92 -1.52 -11.56 -15.94
N ILE A 93 -0.81 -11.02 -14.95
CA ILE A 93 -1.10 -11.16 -13.52
C ILE A 93 -1.63 -9.82 -13.03
N TYR A 94 -2.68 -9.83 -12.21
CA TYR A 94 -3.19 -8.63 -11.55
C TYR A 94 -2.92 -8.67 -10.05
N VAL A 95 -2.34 -7.63 -9.48
CA VAL A 95 -2.05 -7.50 -8.04
C VAL A 95 -3.08 -6.56 -7.40
N CYS A 96 -3.78 -7.05 -6.38
CA CYS A 96 -4.73 -6.30 -5.58
C CYS A 96 -4.03 -5.80 -4.30
N HIS A 97 -3.82 -4.49 -4.21
CA HIS A 97 -3.20 -3.80 -3.08
C HIS A 97 -4.19 -3.26 -2.05
N ASP A 98 -5.43 -3.01 -2.49
CA ASP A 98 -6.41 -2.27 -1.70
C ASP A 98 -7.70 -3.08 -1.54
N TRP A 99 -8.07 -3.32 -0.28
CA TRP A 99 -9.35 -3.97 0.05
C TRP A 99 -10.55 -3.03 -0.12
N TYR A 100 -10.33 -1.72 0.03
CA TYR A 100 -11.39 -0.69 0.02
C TYR A 100 -10.99 0.47 -0.88
N GLY A 101 -11.81 0.72 -1.90
CA GLY A 101 -11.63 1.84 -2.81
C GLY A 101 -12.07 1.54 -4.22
N HIS A 102 -12.43 2.61 -4.92
CA HIS A 102 -12.85 2.61 -6.32
C HIS A 102 -11.70 2.24 -7.26
N ASN A 103 -10.47 2.57 -6.89
CA ASN A 103 -9.25 2.26 -7.66
C ASN A 103 -8.81 0.78 -7.55
N GLY A 104 -9.49 -0.03 -6.73
CA GLY A 104 -9.03 -1.37 -6.37
C GLY A 104 -9.81 -2.53 -6.99
N PHE A 105 -10.81 -2.31 -7.85
CA PHE A 105 -11.56 -3.43 -8.40
C PHE A 105 -10.73 -4.21 -9.41
N ALA A 106 -10.80 -5.53 -9.35
CA ALA A 106 -10.05 -6.39 -10.27
C ALA A 106 -10.73 -6.39 -11.66
N PRO A 107 -10.00 -6.03 -12.74
CA PRO A 107 -10.52 -6.19 -14.08
C PRO A 107 -10.67 -7.68 -14.40
N ARG A 108 -11.83 -8.07 -14.95
CA ARG A 108 -12.05 -9.43 -15.46
C ARG A 108 -11.79 -9.41 -16.96
N PHE A 109 -10.68 -9.99 -17.36
CA PHE A 109 -10.27 -10.05 -18.76
C PHE A 109 -9.68 -11.42 -19.09
N PRO A 110 -9.95 -12.01 -20.28
CA PRO A 110 -9.59 -13.40 -20.59
C PRO A 110 -8.11 -13.74 -20.41
N ARG A 111 -7.21 -12.76 -20.62
CA ARG A 111 -5.76 -12.94 -20.49
C ARG A 111 -5.20 -12.65 -19.09
N ILE A 112 -6.03 -12.25 -18.13
CA ILE A 112 -5.60 -12.17 -16.73
C ILE A 112 -5.79 -13.55 -16.10
N LEU A 113 -4.71 -14.31 -15.99
CA LEU A 113 -4.78 -15.72 -15.57
C LEU A 113 -4.61 -15.90 -14.07
N ARG A 114 -4.01 -14.93 -13.39
CA ARG A 114 -3.78 -14.97 -11.93
C ARG A 114 -4.03 -13.61 -11.30
N PHE A 115 -4.57 -13.66 -10.08
CA PHE A 115 -4.81 -12.51 -9.22
C PHE A 115 -4.03 -12.68 -7.92
N VAL A 116 -3.15 -11.74 -7.60
CA VAL A 116 -2.35 -11.75 -6.39
C VAL A 116 -2.97 -10.81 -5.37
N ALA A 117 -3.29 -11.32 -4.18
CA ALA A 117 -3.71 -10.52 -3.04
C ALA A 117 -2.52 -10.27 -2.11
N VAL A 118 -2.30 -9.01 -1.70
CA VAL A 118 -1.23 -8.66 -0.75
C VAL A 118 -1.59 -8.90 0.72
N ASP A 119 -2.83 -9.30 1.00
CA ASP A 119 -3.31 -9.74 2.30
C ASP A 119 -4.65 -10.48 2.20
N VAL A 120 -5.10 -11.05 3.31
CA VAL A 120 -6.39 -11.76 3.38
C VAL A 120 -7.57 -10.82 3.06
N THR A 121 -7.50 -9.52 3.38
CA THR A 121 -8.57 -8.58 3.04
C THR A 121 -8.71 -8.38 1.53
N CYS A 122 -7.59 -8.27 0.81
CA CYS A 122 -7.57 -8.20 -0.64
C CYS A 122 -8.01 -9.53 -1.27
N ARG A 123 -7.63 -10.68 -0.67
CA ARG A 123 -8.11 -11.99 -1.11
C ARG A 123 -9.63 -12.06 -1.02
N ASP A 124 -10.21 -11.67 0.11
CA ASP A 124 -11.66 -11.70 0.30
C ASP A 124 -12.39 -10.77 -0.68
N ARG A 125 -11.84 -9.58 -0.94
CA ARG A 125 -12.36 -8.69 -2.00
C ARG A 125 -12.39 -9.39 -3.36
N LEU A 126 -11.27 -10.01 -3.75
CA LEU A 126 -11.17 -10.73 -5.03
C LEU A 126 -12.24 -11.84 -5.14
N LEU A 127 -12.43 -12.63 -4.08
CA LEU A 127 -13.37 -13.75 -4.09
C LEU A 127 -14.83 -13.31 -4.01
N TYR A 128 -15.15 -12.39 -3.10
CA TYR A 128 -16.53 -12.14 -2.69
C TYR A 128 -17.14 -10.88 -3.30
N GLU A 129 -16.33 -9.85 -3.62
CA GLU A 129 -16.81 -8.64 -4.28
C GLU A 129 -16.53 -8.66 -5.78
N ASP A 130 -15.34 -9.11 -6.17
CA ASP A 130 -14.92 -9.19 -7.56
C ASP A 130 -15.19 -10.55 -8.19
N GLY A 131 -15.72 -11.52 -7.45
CA GLY A 131 -16.16 -12.84 -7.92
C GLY A 131 -15.14 -13.56 -8.80
N ILE A 132 -13.87 -13.50 -8.40
CA ILE A 132 -12.77 -14.23 -9.02
C ILE A 132 -12.74 -15.65 -8.43
N GLU A 133 -12.59 -16.65 -9.28
CA GLU A 133 -12.45 -18.05 -8.86
C GLU A 133 -11.23 -18.24 -7.96
N GLU A 134 -11.39 -19.00 -6.86
CA GLU A 134 -10.32 -19.18 -5.87
C GLU A 134 -9.06 -19.81 -6.46
N SER A 135 -9.21 -20.70 -7.44
CA SER A 135 -8.09 -21.32 -8.17
C SER A 135 -7.20 -20.30 -8.88
N HIS A 136 -7.71 -19.11 -9.22
CA HIS A 136 -6.96 -18.04 -9.87
C HIS A 136 -6.34 -17.04 -8.88
N VAL A 137 -6.69 -17.13 -7.59
CA VAL A 137 -6.19 -16.21 -6.56
C VAL A 137 -4.95 -16.80 -5.88
N ARG A 138 -3.95 -15.96 -5.62
CA ARG A 138 -2.75 -16.27 -4.82
C ARG A 138 -2.61 -15.23 -3.72
N LEU A 139 -2.41 -15.67 -2.48
CA LEU A 139 -2.09 -14.78 -1.37
C LEU A 139 -0.56 -14.65 -1.27
N LEU A 140 -0.05 -13.45 -1.54
CA LEU A 140 1.38 -13.14 -1.42
C LEU A 140 1.53 -11.83 -0.65
N PRO A 141 1.71 -11.90 0.68
CA PRO A 141 1.89 -10.71 1.50
C PRO A 141 3.12 -9.90 1.12
N ASN A 142 3.17 -8.64 1.57
CA ASN A 142 4.39 -7.85 1.42
C ASN A 142 5.58 -8.54 2.08
N SER A 143 6.74 -8.29 1.50
CA SER A 143 8.04 -8.75 2.00
C SER A 143 8.98 -7.57 2.20
N VAL A 144 10.12 -7.81 2.85
CA VAL A 144 11.11 -6.80 3.19
C VAL A 144 12.49 -7.13 2.60
N ASP A 145 13.14 -6.15 1.97
CA ASP A 145 14.53 -6.27 1.51
C ASP A 145 15.46 -6.29 2.75
N LEU A 146 15.89 -7.48 3.16
CA LEU A 146 16.73 -7.64 4.35
C LEU A 146 18.15 -7.12 4.18
N ASN A 147 18.60 -6.87 2.95
CA ASN A 147 19.89 -6.23 2.66
C ASN A 147 19.79 -4.71 2.84
N ARG A 148 18.61 -4.13 2.57
CA ARG A 148 18.34 -2.71 2.77
C ARG A 148 17.97 -2.40 4.23
N PHE A 149 17.07 -3.20 4.81
CA PHE A 149 16.59 -3.05 6.20
C PHE A 149 17.42 -3.92 7.15
N GLU A 150 18.67 -3.48 7.37
CA GLU A 150 19.58 -4.10 8.32
C GLU A 150 19.15 -3.88 9.77
N ARG A 151 19.62 -4.75 10.66
CA ARG A 151 19.29 -4.69 12.08
C ARG A 151 19.87 -3.45 12.76
N ARG A 152 19.10 -2.89 13.70
CA ARG A 152 19.61 -1.96 14.72
C ARG A 152 20.26 -2.73 15.89
N PRO A 153 21.02 -2.06 16.77
CA PRO A 153 21.44 -2.64 18.04
C PRO A 153 20.25 -3.11 18.91
N PRO A 154 20.44 -3.96 19.93
CA PRO A 154 19.36 -4.42 20.79
C PRO A 154 18.52 -3.28 21.39
N LEU A 155 17.22 -3.54 21.58
CA LEU A 155 16.31 -2.60 22.22
C LEU A 155 16.65 -2.39 23.70
N PRO A 156 16.51 -1.17 24.23
CA PRO A 156 16.72 -0.91 25.66
C PRO A 156 15.60 -1.55 26.50
N VAL A 157 15.88 -1.83 27.78
CA VAL A 157 14.86 -2.35 28.72
C VAL A 157 13.67 -1.39 28.86
N ALA A 158 13.94 -0.08 28.84
CA ALA A 158 12.93 0.97 28.83
C ALA A 158 13.02 1.77 27.52
N PRO A 159 11.93 1.88 26.74
CA PRO A 159 11.93 2.60 25.47
C PRO A 159 12.03 4.10 25.73
N ARG A 160 12.75 4.82 24.87
CA ARG A 160 12.95 6.28 24.99
C ARG A 160 12.46 7.04 23.77
N ARG A 161 12.46 6.40 22.60
CA ARG A 161 12.07 7.04 21.34
C ARG A 161 11.02 6.23 20.61
N ALA A 162 9.95 6.91 20.21
CA ALA A 162 8.91 6.36 19.37
C ALA A 162 8.74 7.17 18.08
N LEU A 163 8.32 6.49 17.02
CA LEU A 163 8.01 7.09 15.73
C LEU A 163 6.62 6.68 15.28
N ILE A 164 5.78 7.62 14.85
CA ILE A 164 4.69 7.30 13.93
C ILE A 164 5.23 7.38 12.51
N PHE A 165 5.23 6.25 11.81
CA PHE A 165 5.73 6.15 10.44
C PHE A 165 4.60 5.78 9.48
N GLY A 166 4.14 6.75 8.70
CA GLY A 166 3.09 6.54 7.70
C GLY A 166 2.55 7.83 7.09
N ASN A 167 2.17 7.75 5.81
CA ASN A 167 1.79 8.94 5.02
C ASN A 167 0.48 9.60 5.45
N TYR A 168 -0.38 8.91 6.18
CA TYR A 168 -1.77 9.33 6.42
C TYR A 168 -2.01 9.97 7.79
N THR A 169 -0.97 10.32 8.55
CA THR A 169 -1.12 10.91 9.89
C THR A 169 -1.08 12.44 9.83
N PRO A 170 -2.22 13.15 9.99
CA PRO A 170 -2.23 14.60 10.13
C PRO A 170 -2.12 15.03 11.60
N GLU A 171 -1.82 16.31 11.82
CA GLU A 171 -1.99 16.94 13.13
C GLU A 171 -3.48 17.01 13.51
N ASN A 172 -3.88 16.19 14.49
CA ASN A 172 -5.27 16.03 14.94
C ASN A 172 -5.34 15.67 16.46
N PRO A 173 -6.55 15.64 17.05
CA PRO A 173 -6.70 15.29 18.47
C PRO A 173 -6.20 13.90 18.86
N HIS A 174 -6.24 12.93 17.94
CA HIS A 174 -5.72 11.58 18.15
C HIS A 174 -4.20 11.58 18.29
N LEU A 175 -3.47 12.27 17.40
CA LEU A 175 -2.02 12.45 17.50
C LEU A 175 -1.63 13.19 18.79
N ALA A 176 -2.37 14.24 19.16
CA ALA A 176 -2.15 14.94 20.42
C ALA A 176 -2.38 14.03 21.64
N ALA A 177 -3.27 13.04 21.55
CA ALA A 177 -3.46 12.04 22.59
C ALA A 177 -2.25 11.08 22.67
N LEU A 178 -1.75 10.58 21.54
CA LEU A 178 -0.54 9.73 21.49
C LEU A 178 0.69 10.45 22.05
N ARG A 179 0.92 11.72 21.67
CA ARG A 179 2.03 12.53 22.20
C ARG A 179 1.96 12.66 23.72
N ARG A 180 0.77 12.89 24.28
CA ARG A 180 0.57 12.97 25.74
C ARG A 180 0.88 11.65 26.44
N VAL A 181 0.42 10.54 25.89
CA VAL A 181 0.71 9.20 26.43
C VAL A 181 2.21 8.91 26.42
N CYS A 182 2.89 9.14 25.30
CA CYS A 182 4.33 8.93 25.19
C CYS A 182 5.11 9.83 26.17
N ALA A 183 4.75 11.12 26.24
CA ALA A 183 5.40 12.07 27.14
C ALA A 183 5.26 11.69 28.62
N LYS A 184 4.08 11.20 29.05
CA LYS A 184 3.89 10.70 30.43
C LYS A 184 4.81 9.54 30.78
N ARG A 185 5.23 8.74 29.79
CA ARG A 185 6.15 7.61 29.95
C ARG A 185 7.61 7.98 29.67
N GLY A 186 7.92 9.26 29.48
CA GLY A 186 9.27 9.72 29.14
C GLY A 186 9.73 9.30 27.73
N ILE A 187 8.81 8.96 26.85
CA ILE A 187 9.08 8.56 25.46
C ILE A 187 8.92 9.77 24.55
N GLN A 188 9.97 10.14 23.82
CA GLN A 188 9.88 11.15 22.77
C GLN A 188 9.16 10.56 21.55
N LEU A 189 8.10 11.22 21.06
CA LEU A 189 7.35 10.79 19.89
C LEU A 189 7.59 11.72 18.69
N ASP A 190 8.24 11.20 17.67
CA ASP A 190 8.42 11.84 16.36
C ASP A 190 7.35 11.33 15.37
N VAL A 191 7.09 12.08 14.29
CA VAL A 191 6.10 11.71 13.24
C VAL A 191 6.71 11.97 11.88
N VAL A 192 6.70 10.94 11.02
CA VAL A 192 7.22 11.01 9.66
C VAL A 192 6.18 10.50 8.66
N GLY A 193 5.90 11.31 7.65
CA GLY A 193 5.00 10.94 6.55
C GLY A 193 4.59 12.11 5.66
N GLU A 194 3.94 11.81 4.54
CA GLU A 194 3.49 12.80 3.55
C GLU A 194 2.58 13.89 4.12
N ARG A 195 1.59 13.54 4.96
CA ARG A 195 0.70 14.52 5.62
C ARG A 195 1.43 15.47 6.59
N MET A 196 2.64 15.12 6.99
CA MET A 196 3.54 15.96 7.80
C MET A 196 4.58 16.72 6.95
N ASN A 197 4.55 16.54 5.62
CA ASN A 197 5.49 17.14 4.67
C ASN A 197 6.97 16.86 4.99
N ASN A 198 7.26 15.69 5.57
CA ASN A 198 8.60 15.29 5.99
C ASN A 198 8.91 13.81 5.67
N ALA A 199 8.25 13.25 4.64
CA ALA A 199 8.49 11.89 4.20
C ALA A 199 9.98 11.66 3.86
N VAL A 200 10.53 10.55 4.32
CA VAL A 200 11.96 10.24 4.19
C VAL A 200 12.25 9.35 2.97
N ALA A 201 13.42 9.56 2.35
CA ALA A 201 13.84 8.78 1.20
C ALA A 201 14.41 7.40 1.57
N ARG A 202 15.08 7.34 2.74
CA ARG A 202 15.82 6.18 3.25
C ARG A 202 15.27 5.75 4.63
N PRO A 203 14.05 5.20 4.70
CA PRO A 203 13.47 4.72 5.97
C PRO A 203 14.36 3.70 6.70
N GLU A 204 15.14 2.91 5.98
CA GLU A 204 16.11 1.96 6.52
C GLU A 204 17.17 2.59 7.43
N GLU A 205 17.50 3.87 7.22
CA GLU A 205 18.41 4.61 8.09
C GLU A 205 17.64 5.18 9.29
N THR A 206 16.48 5.78 9.03
CA THR A 206 15.66 6.45 10.06
C THR A 206 15.08 5.49 11.09
N LEU A 207 14.61 4.31 10.67
CA LEU A 207 13.94 3.35 11.57
C LEU A 207 14.89 2.79 12.64
N LYS A 208 16.21 2.77 12.39
CA LYS A 208 17.21 2.26 13.34
C LYS A 208 17.27 3.09 14.64
N ASP A 209 16.85 4.36 14.59
CA ASP A 209 16.94 5.32 15.69
C ASP A 209 15.79 5.24 16.70
N TYR A 210 14.78 4.40 16.46
CA TYR A 210 13.57 4.32 17.27
C TYR A 210 13.44 2.97 17.98
N ASP A 211 12.91 3.02 19.21
CA ASP A 211 12.66 1.82 20.01
C ASP A 211 11.26 1.27 19.72
N ILE A 212 10.30 2.16 19.51
CA ILE A 212 8.91 1.83 19.20
C ILE A 212 8.49 2.50 17.89
N VAL A 213 7.84 1.77 17.00
CA VAL A 213 7.28 2.32 15.75
C VAL A 213 5.79 2.02 15.66
N PHE A 214 5.00 3.08 15.53
CA PHE A 214 3.58 3.03 15.18
C PHE A 214 3.45 3.05 13.66
N ALA A 215 3.07 1.94 13.05
CA ALA A 215 2.97 1.80 11.60
C ALA A 215 1.94 0.74 11.20
N LYS A 216 1.65 0.61 9.90
CA LYS A 216 0.82 -0.46 9.35
C LYS A 216 1.38 -0.95 8.02
N GLY A 217 0.89 -2.08 7.52
CA GLY A 217 1.26 -2.53 6.18
C GLY A 217 2.74 -2.87 6.09
N ARG A 218 3.30 -2.57 4.92
CA ARG A 218 4.74 -2.64 4.64
C ARG A 218 5.61 -1.88 5.66
N ALA A 219 5.20 -0.68 6.08
CA ALA A 219 5.98 0.14 7.01
C ALA A 219 6.13 -0.52 8.40
N ALA A 220 5.10 -1.24 8.86
CA ALA A 220 5.18 -2.05 10.08
C ALA A 220 6.16 -3.21 9.93
N LEU A 221 6.12 -3.91 8.79
CA LEU A 221 7.04 -5.01 8.51
C LEU A 221 8.50 -4.53 8.41
N GLU A 222 8.75 -3.40 7.75
CA GLU A 222 10.08 -2.78 7.64
C GLU A 222 10.63 -2.41 9.03
N ALA A 223 9.83 -1.76 9.87
CA ALA A 223 10.22 -1.40 11.24
C ALA A 223 10.51 -2.63 12.11
N LEU A 224 9.66 -3.66 12.00
CA LEU A 224 9.84 -4.93 12.69
C LEU A 224 11.12 -5.63 12.24
N ALA A 225 11.42 -5.65 10.94
CA ALA A 225 12.62 -6.29 10.39
C ALA A 225 13.93 -5.59 10.78
N VAL A 226 13.89 -4.27 10.97
CA VAL A 226 15.02 -3.50 11.51
C VAL A 226 15.27 -3.84 12.98
N GLY A 227 14.24 -4.21 13.74
CA GLY A 227 14.34 -4.58 15.15
C GLY A 227 13.72 -3.58 16.12
N ALA A 228 12.81 -2.73 15.66
CA ALA A 228 11.98 -1.91 16.54
C ALA A 228 10.80 -2.72 17.09
N ALA A 229 10.32 -2.36 18.28
CA ALA A 229 9.01 -2.85 18.73
C ALA A 229 7.93 -2.14 17.92
N VAL A 230 6.96 -2.87 17.38
CA VAL A 230 5.94 -2.30 16.48
C VAL A 230 4.58 -2.32 17.15
N ILE A 231 3.85 -1.21 17.07
CA ILE A 231 2.43 -1.14 17.40
C ILE A 231 1.66 -0.84 16.11
N ILE A 232 0.68 -1.68 15.77
CA ILE A 232 -0.06 -1.49 14.52
C ILE A 232 -0.95 -0.24 14.64
N TYR A 233 -0.79 0.73 13.74
CA TYR A 233 -1.52 1.99 13.78
C TYR A 233 -1.79 2.57 12.39
N SER A 234 -3.05 2.96 12.12
CA SER A 234 -3.46 3.51 10.81
C SER A 234 -3.50 5.05 10.75
N GLY A 235 -2.63 5.77 11.45
CA GLY A 235 -2.43 7.22 11.27
C GLY A 235 -3.59 8.15 11.67
N VAL A 236 -4.76 7.59 11.99
CA VAL A 236 -5.95 8.35 12.41
C VAL A 236 -6.49 7.81 13.73
N ARG A 237 -7.35 6.78 13.67
CA ARG A 237 -8.17 6.35 14.80
C ARG A 237 -8.25 4.83 14.98
N PHE A 238 -7.43 4.06 14.28
CA PHE A 238 -7.42 2.60 14.34
C PHE A 238 -6.09 2.14 14.92
N LEU A 239 -6.17 1.28 15.93
CA LEU A 239 -5.03 0.73 16.66
C LEU A 239 -5.16 -0.79 16.68
N GLY A 240 -4.09 -1.49 16.33
CA GLY A 240 -3.91 -2.91 16.56
C GLY A 240 -2.95 -3.18 17.72
N PRO A 241 -2.61 -4.44 17.97
CA PRO A 241 -1.73 -4.80 19.08
C PRO A 241 -0.29 -4.32 18.85
N MET A 242 0.47 -4.24 19.93
CA MET A 242 1.92 -4.41 19.87
C MET A 242 2.22 -5.79 19.29
N VAL A 243 3.05 -5.83 18.25
CA VAL A 243 3.45 -7.07 17.59
C VAL A 243 4.36 -7.84 18.54
N ARG A 244 3.89 -9.01 18.96
CA ARG A 244 4.62 -9.96 19.78
C ARG A 244 5.07 -11.17 18.98
N ALA A 245 6.05 -11.90 19.49
CA ALA A 245 6.63 -13.05 18.78
C ALA A 245 5.60 -14.14 18.44
N ASP A 246 4.64 -14.39 19.33
CA ASP A 246 3.53 -15.34 19.16
C ASP A 246 2.43 -14.84 18.19
N ASP A 247 2.39 -13.54 17.92
CA ASP A 247 1.42 -12.94 17.00
C ASP A 247 1.91 -12.86 15.54
N VAL A 248 3.22 -12.95 15.27
CA VAL A 248 3.80 -12.66 13.94
C VAL A 248 3.18 -13.53 12.84
N GLU A 249 3.11 -14.85 13.03
CA GLU A 249 2.55 -15.79 12.04
C GLU A 249 1.07 -15.48 11.71
N ARG A 250 0.31 -15.00 12.71
CA ARG A 250 -1.09 -14.61 12.52
C ARG A 250 -1.22 -13.25 11.83
N LEU A 251 -0.29 -12.33 12.06
CA LEU A 251 -0.33 -10.96 11.55
C LEU A 251 0.25 -10.82 10.12
N LEU A 252 1.17 -11.71 9.72
CA LEU A 252 1.79 -11.69 8.40
C LEU A 252 0.78 -11.82 7.25
N PRO A 253 -0.17 -12.78 7.25
CA PRO A 253 -1.21 -12.86 6.21
C PRO A 253 -2.12 -11.62 6.18
N LEU A 254 -2.25 -10.93 7.30
CA LEU A 254 -3.01 -9.68 7.41
C LEU A 254 -2.17 -8.46 7.00
N ASN A 255 -0.90 -8.66 6.63
CA ASN A 255 0.05 -7.61 6.22
C ASN A 255 0.15 -6.48 7.25
N PHE A 256 -0.06 -6.78 8.53
CA PHE A 256 -0.17 -5.76 9.59
C PHE A 256 -1.15 -4.62 9.23
N GLY A 257 -2.20 -4.96 8.47
CA GLY A 257 -3.16 -4.06 7.86
C GLY A 257 -4.41 -3.87 8.70
N ILE A 258 -5.47 -3.36 8.08
CA ILE A 258 -6.69 -2.91 8.78
C ILE A 258 -7.37 -4.01 9.59
N ARG A 259 -7.34 -5.26 9.12
CA ARG A 259 -7.99 -6.39 9.80
C ARG A 259 -7.27 -6.80 11.10
N ALA A 260 -6.05 -6.33 11.31
CA ALA A 260 -5.34 -6.50 12.57
C ALA A 260 -5.69 -5.41 13.61
N MET A 261 -6.50 -4.42 13.24
CA MET A 261 -6.83 -3.27 14.08
C MET A 261 -8.25 -3.33 14.61
N SER A 262 -8.51 -2.57 15.67
CA SER A 262 -9.84 -2.36 16.21
C SER A 262 -10.69 -1.44 15.33
N ASP A 263 -11.96 -1.29 15.73
CA ASP A 263 -12.83 -0.21 15.27
C ASP A 263 -12.24 1.18 15.56
N ALA A 264 -12.87 2.18 14.96
CA ALA A 264 -12.52 3.58 15.13
C ALA A 264 -12.65 4.03 16.59
N LEU A 265 -11.56 4.54 17.15
CA LEU A 265 -11.47 4.98 18.54
C LEU A 265 -11.62 6.51 18.67
N ALA A 266 -12.29 6.96 19.72
CA ALA A 266 -12.20 8.35 20.16
C ALA A 266 -10.76 8.64 20.70
N PRO A 267 -10.32 9.92 20.74
CA PRO A 267 -8.96 10.25 21.18
C PRO A 267 -8.59 9.72 22.58
N GLN A 268 -9.54 9.73 23.52
CA GLN A 268 -9.32 9.25 24.89
C GLN A 268 -9.21 7.73 24.95
N GLU A 269 -10.03 7.02 24.18
CA GLU A 269 -9.98 5.55 24.07
C GLU A 269 -8.68 5.11 23.40
N LEU A 270 -8.26 5.82 22.35
CA LEU A 270 -6.97 5.59 21.70
C LEU A 270 -5.81 5.78 22.69
N ALA A 271 -5.84 6.84 23.51
CA ALA A 271 -4.82 7.06 24.53
C ALA A 271 -4.75 5.91 25.53
N LEU A 272 -5.89 5.49 26.08
CA LEU A 272 -5.95 4.37 27.04
C LEU A 272 -5.41 3.08 26.43
N ARG A 273 -5.75 2.82 25.16
CA ARG A 273 -5.33 1.60 24.48
C ARG A 273 -3.84 1.62 24.15
N VAL A 274 -3.30 2.76 23.74
CA VAL A 274 -1.85 2.95 23.58
C VAL A 274 -1.12 2.79 24.91
N GLU A 275 -1.66 3.34 26.02
CA GLU A 275 -1.09 3.11 27.36
C GLU A 275 -0.99 1.60 27.65
N GLY A 276 -2.04 0.82 27.38
CA GLY A 276 -2.05 -0.63 27.55
C GLY A 276 -1.07 -1.37 26.64
N GLU A 277 -0.93 -0.99 25.36
CA GLU A 277 0.07 -1.61 24.48
C GLU A 277 1.50 -1.27 24.90
N LEU A 278 1.75 -0.06 25.43
CA LEU A 278 3.06 0.32 25.97
C LEU A 278 3.40 -0.46 27.26
N ASP A 279 2.41 -0.89 28.05
CA ASP A 279 2.63 -1.78 29.20
C ASP A 279 3.08 -3.19 28.79
N ARG A 280 2.79 -3.59 27.55
CA ARG A 280 3.18 -4.90 26.99
C ARG A 280 4.59 -4.90 26.40
N TYR A 281 5.27 -3.76 26.39
CA TYR A 281 6.62 -3.63 25.84
C TYR A 281 7.59 -4.60 26.52
N ASP A 282 8.22 -5.43 25.70
CA ASP A 282 9.27 -6.35 26.11
C ASP A 282 10.35 -6.38 25.01
N HIS A 283 11.51 -5.82 25.31
CA HIS A 283 12.65 -5.75 24.39
C HIS A 283 13.14 -7.12 23.90
N LEU A 284 13.00 -8.19 24.71
CA LEU A 284 13.40 -9.55 24.31
C LEU A 284 12.34 -10.19 23.41
N ASP A 285 11.05 -9.96 23.70
CA ASP A 285 9.96 -10.42 22.82
C ASP A 285 9.99 -9.71 21.47
N ALA A 286 10.25 -8.40 21.44
CA ALA A 286 10.43 -7.64 20.20
C ALA A 286 11.62 -8.16 19.36
N ALA A 287 12.72 -8.54 20.01
CA ALA A 287 13.84 -9.21 19.32
C ALA A 287 13.41 -10.56 18.73
N ARG A 288 12.64 -11.39 19.46
CA ARG A 288 12.10 -12.64 18.92
C ARG A 288 11.13 -12.42 17.76
N ALA A 289 10.25 -11.43 17.85
CA ALA A 289 9.33 -11.06 16.77
C ALA A 289 10.08 -10.62 15.50
N THR A 290 11.18 -9.89 15.67
CA THR A 290 12.10 -9.50 14.59
C THR A 290 12.69 -10.72 13.89
N GLU A 291 13.21 -11.70 14.65
CA GLU A 291 13.79 -12.90 14.07
C GLU A 291 12.76 -13.70 13.25
N ILE A 292 11.54 -13.86 13.76
CA ILE A 292 10.46 -14.55 13.05
C ILE A 292 10.10 -13.78 11.78
N ALA A 293 9.90 -12.46 11.87
CA ALA A 293 9.56 -11.64 10.70
C ALA A 293 10.63 -11.69 9.61
N ARG A 294 11.92 -11.60 9.98
CA ARG A 294 13.03 -11.71 9.02
C ARG A 294 13.09 -13.09 8.37
N ALA A 295 12.84 -14.16 9.13
CA ALA A 295 12.84 -15.52 8.60
C ALA A 295 11.66 -15.79 7.63
N ARG A 296 10.51 -15.16 7.86
CA ARG A 296 9.26 -15.49 7.17
C ARG A 296 8.88 -14.53 6.06
N ALA A 297 9.35 -13.28 6.13
CA ALA A 297 8.94 -12.20 5.23
C ALA A 297 10.11 -11.57 4.46
N GLY A 298 11.26 -12.25 4.38
CA GLY A 298 12.38 -11.82 3.55
C GLY A 298 12.02 -11.79 2.06
N GLN A 299 12.38 -10.71 1.37
CA GLN A 299 11.99 -10.48 -0.02
C GLN A 299 12.49 -11.53 -1.00
N ALA A 300 13.67 -12.12 -0.79
CA ALA A 300 14.26 -13.07 -1.73
C ALA A 300 13.30 -14.22 -2.08
N ALA A 301 12.71 -14.87 -1.08
CA ALA A 301 11.77 -15.97 -1.30
C ALA A 301 10.49 -15.51 -2.01
N ALA A 302 9.93 -14.37 -1.60
CA ALA A 302 8.73 -13.81 -2.23
C ALA A 302 8.96 -13.47 -3.71
N MET A 303 10.14 -12.95 -4.07
CA MET A 303 10.46 -12.61 -5.46
C MET A 303 10.70 -13.85 -6.32
N HIS A 304 11.27 -14.92 -5.77
CA HIS A 304 11.33 -16.21 -6.46
C HIS A 304 9.92 -16.74 -6.75
N THR A 305 9.00 -16.67 -5.78
CA THR A 305 7.59 -17.04 -6.01
C THR A 305 6.92 -16.17 -7.09
N ILE A 306 7.23 -14.87 -7.18
CA ILE A 306 6.73 -14.02 -8.27
C ILE A 306 7.27 -14.48 -9.63
N VAL A 307 8.56 -14.78 -9.74
CA VAL A 307 9.16 -15.26 -10.99
C VAL A 307 8.54 -16.59 -11.41
N GLU A 308 8.41 -17.55 -10.49
CA GLU A 308 7.74 -18.83 -10.73
C GLU A 308 6.30 -18.64 -11.22
N LEU A 309 5.56 -17.71 -10.60
CA LEU A 309 4.19 -17.39 -11.01
C LEU A 309 4.15 -16.75 -12.41
N CYS A 310 5.14 -15.92 -12.76
CA CYS A 310 5.26 -15.33 -14.09
C CYS A 310 5.50 -16.41 -15.14
N GLU A 311 6.43 -17.33 -14.87
CA GLU A 311 6.73 -18.47 -15.75
C GLU A 311 5.53 -19.42 -15.89
N GLU A 312 4.82 -19.72 -14.79
CA GLU A 312 3.58 -20.50 -14.78
C GLU A 312 2.53 -19.87 -15.70
N VAL A 313 2.29 -18.57 -15.57
CA VAL A 313 1.26 -17.86 -16.36
C VAL A 313 1.62 -17.80 -17.84
N VAL A 314 2.88 -17.56 -18.18
CA VAL A 314 3.34 -17.57 -19.57
C VAL A 314 3.17 -18.97 -20.17
N ALA A 315 3.61 -20.01 -19.46
CA ALA A 315 3.49 -21.40 -19.93
C ALA A 315 2.03 -21.84 -20.07
N GLU A 316 1.16 -21.47 -19.11
CA GLU A 316 -0.27 -21.75 -19.16
C GLU A 316 -0.93 -21.06 -20.36
N TYR A 317 -0.63 -19.78 -20.57
CA TYR A 317 -1.18 -19.02 -21.70
C TYR A 317 -0.76 -19.65 -23.03
N GLU A 318 0.50 -20.03 -23.20
CA GLU A 318 0.98 -20.68 -24.41
C GLU A 318 0.25 -22.00 -24.72
N GLN A 319 -0.13 -22.77 -23.69
CA GLN A 319 -0.90 -24.01 -23.85
C GLN A 319 -2.37 -23.77 -24.20
N GLN A 320 -2.92 -22.62 -23.79
CA GLN A 320 -4.35 -22.30 -23.90
C GLN A 320 -4.66 -21.30 -25.01
N LYS A 321 -3.68 -20.58 -25.55
CA LYS A 321 -3.90 -19.47 -26.49
C LYS A 321 -4.66 -19.87 -27.76
N THR A 322 -4.49 -21.11 -28.22
CA THR A 322 -5.22 -21.63 -29.39
C THR A 322 -6.69 -21.97 -29.08
N LYS A 323 -7.05 -22.07 -27.80
CA LYS A 323 -8.41 -22.36 -27.31
C LYS A 323 -9.16 -21.10 -26.88
N LEU A 324 -8.46 -20.00 -26.61
CA LEU A 324 -9.08 -18.71 -26.30
C LEU A 324 -9.82 -18.20 -27.54
N ASP A 325 -11.11 -17.87 -27.40
CA ASP A 325 -11.86 -17.19 -28.47
C ASP A 325 -11.40 -15.72 -28.49
N PRO A 326 -10.73 -15.23 -29.54
CA PRO A 326 -10.30 -13.83 -29.62
C PRO A 326 -11.48 -12.85 -29.54
N ARG A 327 -12.69 -13.29 -29.88
CA ARG A 327 -13.90 -12.49 -29.78
C ARG A 327 -14.41 -12.32 -28.35
N SER A 328 -13.86 -13.05 -27.37
CA SER A 328 -14.22 -12.90 -25.95
C SER A 328 -13.66 -11.62 -25.33
N GLU A 329 -12.64 -11.02 -25.94
CA GLU A 329 -11.96 -9.84 -25.42
C GLU A 329 -12.78 -8.55 -25.59
N GLY A 330 -13.45 -8.39 -26.73
CA GLY A 330 -14.32 -7.24 -26.98
C GLY A 330 -15.42 -7.09 -25.92
N PRO A 331 -16.23 -8.13 -25.64
CA PRO A 331 -17.19 -8.14 -24.55
C PRO A 331 -16.58 -7.90 -23.17
N ALA A 332 -15.41 -8.47 -22.87
CA ALA A 332 -14.72 -8.24 -21.61
C ALA A 332 -14.25 -6.79 -21.45
N ALA A 333 -13.70 -6.20 -22.51
CA ALA A 333 -13.32 -4.79 -22.56
C ALA A 333 -14.55 -3.87 -22.40
N ALA A 334 -15.66 -4.19 -23.08
CA ALA A 334 -16.91 -3.46 -22.93
C ALA A 334 -17.46 -3.54 -21.50
N ALA A 335 -17.46 -4.72 -20.88
CA ALA A 335 -17.87 -4.90 -19.49
C ALA A 335 -16.99 -4.10 -18.51
N TYR A 336 -15.67 -4.08 -18.74
CA TYR A 336 -14.74 -3.24 -17.99
C TYR A 336 -15.08 -1.75 -18.12
N LEU A 337 -15.32 -1.25 -19.34
CA LEU A 337 -15.69 0.14 -19.58
C LEU A 337 -17.04 0.50 -18.94
N SER A 338 -18.04 -0.39 -18.99
CA SER A 338 -19.32 -0.19 -18.29
C SER A 338 -19.13 -0.07 -16.78
N ARG A 339 -18.29 -0.93 -16.18
CA ARG A 339 -17.97 -0.86 -14.75
C ARG A 339 -17.26 0.46 -14.41
N LEU A 340 -16.32 0.89 -15.25
CA LEU A 340 -15.62 2.17 -15.10
C LEU A 340 -16.59 3.36 -15.18
N GLN A 341 -17.58 3.32 -16.08
CA GLN A 341 -18.59 4.37 -16.19
C GLN A 341 -19.47 4.45 -14.92
N SER A 342 -19.93 3.31 -14.41
CA SER A 342 -20.69 3.26 -13.14
C SER A 342 -19.86 3.80 -11.97
N LEU A 343 -18.58 3.47 -11.94
CA LEU A 343 -17.64 3.97 -10.94
C LEU A 343 -17.50 5.49 -10.97
N HIS A 344 -17.28 6.04 -12.16
CA HIS A 344 -17.17 7.48 -12.36
C HIS A 344 -18.45 8.21 -11.94
N ALA A 345 -19.62 7.66 -12.27
CA ALA A 345 -20.90 8.21 -11.83
C ALA A 345 -21.02 8.22 -10.30
N HIS A 346 -20.63 7.13 -9.63
CA HIS A 346 -20.65 7.06 -8.17
C HIS A 346 -19.69 8.08 -7.52
N LEU A 347 -18.47 8.20 -8.04
CA LEU A 347 -17.48 9.17 -7.57
C LEU A 347 -17.97 10.62 -7.75
N ASN A 348 -18.64 10.92 -8.86
CA ASN A 348 -19.22 12.25 -9.10
C ASN A 348 -20.34 12.56 -8.10
N LEU A 349 -21.21 11.60 -7.81
CA LEU A 349 -22.26 11.76 -6.80
C LEU A 349 -21.68 11.98 -5.41
N GLN A 350 -20.62 11.25 -5.04
CA GLN A 350 -19.90 11.46 -3.78
C GLN A 350 -19.28 12.87 -3.72
N HIS A 351 -18.64 13.31 -4.81
CA HIS A 351 -18.05 14.64 -4.89
C HIS A 351 -19.10 15.75 -4.76
N GLN A 352 -20.24 15.62 -5.47
CA GLN A 352 -21.38 16.53 -5.35
C GLN A 352 -21.95 16.53 -3.93
N SER A 353 -22.14 15.37 -3.31
CA SER A 353 -22.61 15.26 -1.93
C SER A 353 -21.66 15.95 -0.93
N MET A 354 -20.34 15.79 -1.11
CA MET A 354 -19.34 16.49 -0.30
C MET A 354 -19.40 18.01 -0.50
N GLN A 355 -19.57 18.49 -1.73
CA GLN A 355 -19.73 19.91 -2.04
C GLN A 355 -21.07 20.48 -1.53
N GLU A 356 -22.12 19.66 -1.46
CA GLU A 356 -23.42 20.03 -0.94
C GLU A 356 -23.57 19.86 0.58
N SER A 357 -22.54 19.28 1.22
CA SER A 357 -22.50 19.14 2.68
C SER A 357 -22.64 20.49 3.36
N THR A 358 -23.25 20.49 4.54
CA THR A 358 -23.50 21.71 5.33
C THR A 358 -22.21 22.50 5.56
N VAL A 359 -21.06 21.82 5.69
CA VAL A 359 -19.73 22.43 5.85
C VAL A 359 -19.27 23.18 4.60
N ALA A 360 -19.43 22.59 3.41
CA ALA A 360 -19.08 23.24 2.15
C ALA A 360 -20.04 24.41 1.81
N LYS A 361 -21.32 24.28 2.12
CA LYS A 361 -22.31 25.38 2.06
C LYS A 361 -22.01 26.50 3.06
N LEU A 362 -21.48 26.18 4.25
CA LEU A 362 -21.08 27.17 5.25
C LEU A 362 -19.80 27.91 4.81
N ASN A 363 -18.81 27.18 4.30
CA ASN A 363 -17.56 27.75 3.79
C ASN A 363 -17.81 28.70 2.60
N SER A 364 -18.62 28.29 1.61
CA SER A 364 -18.96 29.15 0.47
C SER A 364 -19.78 30.39 0.85
N ARG A 365 -20.64 30.32 1.89
CA ARG A 365 -21.36 31.49 2.43
C ARG A 365 -20.43 32.44 3.19
N LEU A 366 -19.41 31.92 3.88
CA LEU A 366 -18.39 32.73 4.56
C LEU A 366 -17.48 33.45 3.56
N GLU A 367 -17.11 32.81 2.45
CA GLU A 367 -16.32 33.45 1.38
C GLU A 367 -17.07 34.61 0.70
N LYS A 368 -18.39 34.51 0.58
CA LYS A 368 -19.24 35.55 -0.03
C LYS A 368 -19.61 36.70 0.92
N SER A 369 -19.20 36.66 2.20
CA SER A 369 -19.52 37.71 3.17
C SER A 369 -18.34 38.02 4.11
N PRO A 370 -17.47 38.98 3.74
CA PRO A 370 -16.22 39.28 4.46
C PRO A 370 -16.41 39.63 5.94
N ARG A 371 -17.55 40.24 6.30
CA ARG A 371 -17.87 40.63 7.68
C ARG A 371 -18.21 39.43 8.57
N LEU A 372 -18.88 38.40 8.03
CA LEU A 372 -19.18 37.15 8.75
C LEU A 372 -17.95 36.22 8.81
N ALA A 373 -17.10 36.25 7.79
CA ALA A 373 -15.85 35.48 7.74
C ALA A 373 -14.89 35.80 8.89
N GLY A 374 -14.76 37.07 9.27
CA GLY A 374 -13.87 37.51 10.37
C GLY A 374 -14.30 37.03 11.75
N VAL A 375 -15.61 36.85 11.98
CA VAL A 375 -16.17 36.46 13.28
C VAL A 375 -16.31 34.95 13.42
N LEU A 376 -16.71 34.25 12.35
CA LEU A 376 -17.04 32.83 12.40
C LEU A 376 -15.87 31.89 12.04
N ARG A 377 -14.86 32.34 11.29
CA ARG A 377 -13.68 31.49 10.96
C ARG A 377 -12.92 30.97 12.19
N PRO A 378 -12.71 31.74 13.28
CA PRO A 378 -12.08 31.22 14.49
C PRO A 378 -12.94 30.17 15.20
N LEU A 379 -14.26 30.33 15.19
CA LEU A 379 -15.24 29.46 15.85
C LEU A 379 -15.53 28.16 15.07
N LEU A 380 -15.39 28.17 13.74
CA LEU A 380 -15.67 27.01 12.87
C LEU A 380 -14.41 26.22 12.48
N ARG A 381 -13.21 26.74 12.75
CA ARG A 381 -11.93 26.00 12.58
C ARG A 381 -11.88 24.62 13.25
N PRO A 382 -12.51 24.38 14.42
CA PRO A 382 -12.60 23.06 15.01
C PRO A 382 -13.55 22.12 14.25
N LEU A 383 -14.66 22.63 13.70
CA LEU A 383 -15.68 21.86 12.99
C LEU A 383 -15.29 21.52 11.56
N ALA A 384 -14.60 22.41 10.83
CA ALA A 384 -14.13 22.13 9.47
C ALA A 384 -13.10 20.99 9.42
N ARG A 385 -12.33 20.78 10.51
CA ARG A 385 -11.36 19.67 10.66
C ARG A 385 -12.00 18.31 10.99
N LEU A 386 -13.28 18.29 11.38
CA LEU A 386 -14.03 17.05 11.64
C LEU A 386 -14.61 16.41 10.37
N PHE A 387 -14.76 17.18 9.29
CA PHE A 387 -15.47 16.74 8.06
C PHE A 387 -14.60 16.72 6.80
N SER A 388 -13.28 16.91 6.92
CA SER A 388 -12.32 16.80 5.81
C SER A 388 -11.26 15.71 6.04
N GLY A 389 -11.61 14.71 6.87
CA GLY A 389 -10.78 13.55 7.21
C GLY A 389 -11.07 12.32 6.38
#